data_AF-A0A2M7GR18-F1
#
_entry.id   AF-A0A2M7GR18-F1
#
_cell.length_a   1.000
_cell.length_b   1.000
_cell.length_c   1.000
_cell.angle_alpha   90.00
_cell.angle_beta   90.00
_cell.angle_gamma   90.00
#
_symmetry.space_group_name_H-M   'P 1'
#
loop_
_entity.id
_entity.type
_entity.pdbx_description
1 polymer ?
#
loop_
_entity_poly.entity_id
_entity_poly.type
_entity_poly.pdbx_seq_one_letter_code
_entity_poly.pdbx_strand_id
1 'polypeptide(L)'
;MTSAPMWASWWQQKGPARTFVRSRMRMPARGVTGGLLEGVLFRLWVSVDQISAPVRRGKRSFFQPYCRNFPMPPRGGVNAACLHRGGRPILLYTKWTGKTVPIREETAMSQATETEHPPVKVYWQPGCSSCLKTKEFLMEHGVPFVSVNVIEDEEGFKELEALGVRLVPIVARGKMWANGAVFRDVAKVAGFDYDGHKMLSPEEMKDKVLQNLDAAGRYLRQIPENKLDNLLPGRPRSYRQLVYHVFNIADVFLNRVEHDAPYTYEALKSVLPDTMKTKQDLLDYGAATRERFSAWWERDGRTTDFKQPGKVYYGEVTLHEVLERTGWHTGQHTRQIILMLREKLGIEPDRPLTDADFAGLPIPKNVWDNERSFDEAAFTGPAETRAAE
;
A
#
# COMPACT_ATOMS: atom_id res chain seq x y z
N MET A 1 -28.63 4.03 23.38
CA MET A 1 -27.26 3.49 23.39
C MET A 1 -26.98 2.91 22.02
N THR A 2 -26.59 3.73 21.07
CA THR A 2 -26.20 3.28 19.73
C THR A 2 -24.72 2.93 19.80
N SER A 3 -24.40 1.65 19.63
CA SER A 3 -23.03 1.16 19.52
C SER A 3 -22.30 1.95 18.43
N ALA A 4 -21.16 2.54 18.77
CA ALA A 4 -20.26 3.09 17.77
C ALA A 4 -19.91 1.97 16.76
N PRO A 5 -19.81 2.27 15.46
CA PRO A 5 -19.42 1.27 14.48
C PRO A 5 -18.08 0.62 14.88
N MET A 6 -17.94 -0.70 14.72
CA MET A 6 -16.72 -1.44 15.11
C MET A 6 -15.44 -0.85 14.50
N TRP A 7 -15.53 -0.15 13.36
CA TRP A 7 -14.39 0.52 12.74
C TRP A 7 -13.80 1.66 13.60
N ALA A 8 -14.60 2.36 14.41
CA ALA A 8 -14.14 3.49 15.22
C ALA A 8 -13.34 3.05 16.47
N SER A 9 -13.59 1.84 16.98
CA SER A 9 -12.86 1.27 18.11
C SER A 9 -11.66 0.41 17.69
N TRP A 10 -11.65 -0.17 16.49
CA TRP A 10 -10.59 -1.12 16.07
C TRP A 10 -9.25 -0.49 15.73
N TRP A 11 -9.21 0.76 15.27
CA TRP A 11 -7.95 1.49 15.08
C TRP A 11 -7.17 1.75 16.39
N GLN A 12 -7.76 1.41 17.54
CA GLN A 12 -7.19 1.66 18.87
C GLN A 12 -6.16 0.60 19.31
N GLN A 13 -5.87 -0.46 18.55
CA GLN A 13 -4.94 -1.51 19.00
C GLN A 13 -3.88 -1.93 17.97
N LYS A 14 -2.67 -1.37 18.19
CA LYS A 14 -1.33 -1.78 17.74
C LYS A 14 -1.05 -1.73 16.23
N GLY A 15 -0.01 -0.96 15.89
CA GLY A 15 0.52 -0.81 14.53
C GLY A 15 1.04 -2.13 13.93
N PRO A 16 1.18 -2.19 12.59
CA PRO A 16 1.51 -3.41 11.90
C PRO A 16 2.86 -3.97 12.34
N ALA A 17 2.87 -5.24 12.75
CA ALA A 17 4.08 -6.00 12.99
C ALA A 17 4.86 -6.14 11.68
N ARG A 18 6.12 -5.70 11.68
CA ARG A 18 7.05 -5.89 10.56
C ARG A 18 7.27 -7.39 10.33
N THR A 19 6.59 -7.99 9.36
CA THR A 19 6.93 -9.31 8.85
C THR A 19 8.03 -9.19 7.79
N PHE A 20 9.29 -9.29 8.24
CA PHE A 20 10.41 -9.60 7.35
C PHE A 20 10.22 -11.02 6.79
N VAL A 21 10.16 -11.14 5.47
CA VAL A 21 10.40 -12.44 4.80
C VAL A 21 11.89 -12.76 4.95
N ARG A 22 12.27 -13.42 6.06
CA ARG A 22 13.53 -14.17 6.12
C ARG A 22 13.24 -15.59 5.66
N SER A 23 13.73 -15.97 4.48
CA SER A 23 13.87 -17.39 4.14
C SER A 23 14.85 -18.04 5.10
N ARG A 24 14.37 -18.67 6.17
CA ARG A 24 15.20 -19.58 6.97
C ARG A 24 15.36 -20.87 6.18
N MET A 25 16.49 -20.99 5.48
CA MET A 25 16.99 -22.28 5.03
C MET A 25 17.34 -23.07 6.30
N ARG A 26 16.54 -24.08 6.66
CA ARG A 26 16.85 -25.01 7.74
C ARG A 26 17.99 -25.93 7.26
N MET A 27 19.18 -25.78 7.84
CA MET A 27 20.17 -26.85 7.79
C MET A 27 19.88 -27.87 8.90
N PRO A 28 19.99 -29.19 8.63
CA PRO A 28 19.83 -30.20 9.66
C PRO A 28 21.07 -30.24 10.55
N ALA A 29 20.87 -30.01 11.86
CA ALA A 29 21.88 -30.23 12.87
C ALA A 29 22.07 -31.75 13.09
N ARG A 30 23.31 -32.24 12.94
CA ARG A 30 23.75 -33.52 13.50
C ARG A 30 24.00 -33.35 14.99
N GLY A 31 23.51 -34.29 15.78
CA GLY A 31 23.62 -34.28 17.23
C GLY A 31 25.04 -34.50 17.75
N VAL A 32 25.29 -33.94 18.93
CA VAL A 32 26.22 -34.47 19.93
C VAL A 32 25.55 -34.34 21.29
N THR A 33 25.64 -35.42 22.05
CA THR A 33 25.07 -35.71 23.36
C THR A 33 25.72 -34.91 24.51
N GLY A 34 24.93 -34.61 25.55
CA GLY A 34 25.41 -34.60 26.94
C GLY A 34 25.01 -33.40 27.81
N GLY A 35 24.34 -33.69 28.93
CA GLY A 35 24.52 -32.97 30.20
C GLY A 35 23.40 -32.02 30.64
N LEU A 36 22.65 -32.44 31.68
CA LEU A 36 21.86 -31.57 32.57
C LEU A 36 22.75 -30.55 33.28
N LEU A 37 22.26 -29.33 33.49
CA LEU A 37 22.28 -28.63 34.79
C LEU A 37 21.42 -27.36 34.76
N GLU A 38 20.81 -27.08 35.90
CA GLU A 38 19.86 -26.02 36.20
C GLU A 38 20.47 -24.61 36.18
N GLY A 39 19.60 -23.62 36.00
CA GLY A 39 19.59 -22.39 36.79
C GLY A 39 20.69 -21.35 36.56
N VAL A 40 20.25 -20.16 36.13
CA VAL A 40 20.58 -18.82 36.67
C VAL A 40 20.67 -17.79 35.54
N LEU A 41 19.79 -16.80 35.64
CA LEU A 41 19.76 -15.56 34.87
C LEU A 41 21.05 -14.75 35.10
N PHE A 42 21.75 -14.41 34.02
CA PHE A 42 22.61 -13.23 33.98
C PHE A 42 22.40 -12.48 32.66
N ARG A 43 21.91 -11.24 32.79
CA ARG A 43 22.01 -10.20 31.76
C ARG A 43 23.48 -9.78 31.68
N LEU A 44 24.10 -9.87 30.51
CA LEU A 44 25.31 -9.13 30.21
C LEU A 44 25.10 -8.31 28.92
N TRP A 45 25.13 -7.00 29.10
CA TRP A 45 25.35 -6.04 28.02
C TRP A 45 26.81 -6.17 27.57
N VAL A 46 27.03 -6.32 26.27
CA VAL A 46 28.34 -6.10 25.65
C VAL A 46 28.11 -5.23 24.42
N SER A 47 28.47 -3.96 24.58
CA SER A 47 28.74 -3.01 23.49
C SER A 47 30.19 -3.23 23.08
N VAL A 48 30.46 -3.38 21.78
CA VAL A 48 31.82 -3.28 21.24
C VAL A 48 31.80 -2.31 20.07
N ASP A 49 32.72 -1.36 20.19
CA ASP A 49 32.94 -0.16 19.41
C ASP A 49 33.36 -0.37 17.96
N GLN A 50 33.15 0.73 17.22
CA GLN A 50 34.02 1.31 16.17
C GLN A 50 35.29 0.55 15.80
N ILE A 51 35.43 0.21 14.50
CA ILE A 51 36.70 0.38 13.78
C ILE A 51 36.41 0.82 12.34
N SER A 52 37.05 1.94 11.97
CA SER A 52 37.07 2.56 10.66
C SER A 52 38.34 2.17 9.87
N ALA A 53 38.21 2.10 8.54
CA ALA A 53 39.24 2.20 7.48
C ALA A 53 40.09 0.94 7.13
N PRO A 54 40.81 0.93 5.98
CA PRO A 54 40.31 1.07 4.61
C PRO A 54 40.80 -0.06 3.65
N VAL A 55 40.17 -0.16 2.48
CA VAL A 55 40.48 -1.10 1.38
C VAL A 55 41.79 -0.74 0.67
N ARG A 56 42.69 -1.73 0.49
CA ARG A 56 43.81 -1.68 -0.47
C ARG A 56 43.73 -2.82 -1.49
N ARG A 57 43.99 -2.46 -2.75
CA ARG A 57 44.15 -3.32 -3.94
C ARG A 57 45.34 -4.28 -3.81
N GLY A 58 45.25 -5.47 -4.44
CA GLY A 58 46.45 -6.19 -4.90
C GLY A 58 46.30 -7.67 -5.26
N LYS A 59 46.45 -7.93 -6.58
CA LYS A 59 47.09 -9.10 -7.22
C LYS A 59 46.29 -10.41 -7.50
N ARG A 60 46.04 -10.51 -8.81
CA ARG A 60 45.93 -11.64 -9.76
C ARG A 60 46.47 -13.03 -9.39
N SER A 61 45.71 -14.01 -9.93
CA SER A 61 46.10 -15.25 -10.65
C SER A 61 46.51 -16.48 -9.84
N PHE A 62 45.77 -17.59 -10.00
CA PHE A 62 46.13 -18.73 -10.86
C PHE A 62 45.10 -19.87 -10.72
N PHE A 63 45.06 -20.77 -11.73
CA PHE A 63 44.35 -22.06 -11.81
C PHE A 63 42.94 -22.14 -12.47
N GLN A 64 42.97 -22.21 -13.81
CA GLN A 64 42.37 -23.29 -14.62
C GLN A 64 43.54 -23.95 -15.40
N PRO A 65 43.49 -25.16 -16.00
CA PRO A 65 42.37 -25.77 -16.76
C PRO A 65 42.21 -27.31 -16.59
N TYR A 66 41.05 -27.93 -16.88
CA TYR A 66 40.73 -28.83 -18.03
C TYR A 66 39.62 -29.77 -17.48
N CYS A 67 38.49 -30.08 -18.14
CA CYS A 67 38.35 -30.91 -19.34
C CYS A 67 36.98 -30.68 -20.02
N ARG A 68 36.97 -30.89 -21.33
CA ARG A 68 35.83 -30.86 -22.27
C ARG A 68 35.10 -32.21 -22.34
N ASN A 69 33.85 -32.15 -22.82
CA ASN A 69 33.08 -33.13 -23.62
C ASN A 69 32.62 -34.46 -22.99
N PHE A 70 31.30 -34.62 -22.79
CA PHE A 70 30.47 -35.80 -23.12
C PHE A 70 28.96 -35.40 -23.07
N PRO A 71 28.02 -36.17 -23.65
CA PRO A 71 26.94 -35.65 -24.49
C PRO A 71 25.61 -35.51 -23.74
N MET A 72 24.69 -34.76 -24.35
CA MET A 72 23.30 -34.62 -23.91
C MET A 72 22.57 -35.98 -23.88
N PRO A 73 21.78 -36.30 -22.83
CA PRO A 73 20.94 -37.49 -22.79
C PRO A 73 19.61 -37.27 -23.52
N PRO A 74 19.00 -38.33 -24.11
CA PRO A 74 17.68 -38.23 -24.71
C PRO A 74 16.57 -38.16 -23.65
N ARG A 75 15.42 -37.66 -24.09
CA ARG A 75 14.21 -37.35 -23.31
C ARG A 75 13.73 -38.52 -22.45
N GLY A 76 13.42 -38.23 -21.18
CA GLY A 76 12.56 -39.07 -20.33
C GLY A 76 13.04 -39.21 -18.90
N GLY A 77 12.47 -38.43 -17.98
CA GLY A 77 12.21 -38.84 -16.60
C GLY A 77 13.38 -38.95 -15.60
N VAL A 78 13.25 -38.15 -14.54
CA VAL A 78 13.73 -38.34 -13.16
C VAL A 78 15.16 -37.84 -12.81
N ASN A 79 15.17 -36.96 -11.81
CA ASN A 79 16.34 -36.37 -11.15
C ASN A 79 17.31 -37.44 -10.61
N ALA A 80 18.60 -37.29 -10.92
CA ALA A 80 19.67 -38.02 -10.26
C ALA A 80 20.60 -37.01 -9.55
N ALA A 81 20.46 -36.91 -8.23
CA ALA A 81 21.48 -36.33 -7.37
C ALA A 81 22.51 -37.41 -7.03
N CYS A 82 23.77 -37.18 -7.40
CA CYS A 82 24.91 -38.01 -7.03
C CYS A 82 25.28 -37.79 -5.56
N LEU A 83 25.11 -38.81 -4.72
CA LEU A 83 25.74 -38.91 -3.40
C LEU A 83 26.37 -40.30 -3.28
N HIS A 84 27.70 -40.35 -3.27
CA HIS A 84 28.47 -41.53 -2.90
C HIS A 84 28.89 -41.45 -1.43
N ARG A 85 28.45 -42.42 -0.61
CA ARG A 85 29.34 -43.30 0.19
C ARG A 85 28.55 -44.25 1.09
N GLY A 86 28.74 -45.55 0.84
CA GLY A 86 29.00 -46.56 1.87
C GLY A 86 27.80 -47.19 2.59
N GLY A 87 27.33 -48.35 2.11
CA GLY A 87 26.48 -49.26 2.88
C GLY A 87 25.79 -50.30 2.01
N ARG A 88 26.00 -51.59 2.29
CA ARG A 88 25.61 -52.76 1.47
C ARG A 88 24.09 -52.87 1.25
N PRO A 89 23.62 -53.43 0.11
CA PRO A 89 22.21 -53.66 -0.14
C PRO A 89 21.68 -54.86 0.65
N ILE A 90 20.59 -54.67 1.39
CA ILE A 90 19.79 -55.75 2.00
C ILE A 90 18.62 -56.02 1.05
N LEU A 91 18.56 -57.25 0.53
CA LEU A 91 17.46 -57.78 -0.26
C LEU A 91 16.31 -58.15 0.69
N LEU A 92 15.15 -57.50 0.57
CA LEU A 92 13.92 -57.93 1.25
C LEU A 92 12.84 -58.21 0.21
N TYR A 93 12.62 -59.50 -0.05
CA TYR A 93 11.42 -59.97 -0.74
C TYR A 93 10.25 -59.96 0.25
N THR A 94 9.13 -59.33 -0.12
CA THR A 94 7.84 -59.60 0.51
C THR A 94 6.80 -59.99 -0.54
N LYS A 95 6.11 -61.08 -0.20
CA LYS A 95 5.25 -61.92 -1.03
C LYS A 95 3.86 -61.26 -1.11
N TRP A 96 3.43 -60.89 -2.30
CA TRP A 96 2.09 -60.36 -2.55
C TRP A 96 1.06 -61.48 -2.34
N THR A 97 0.23 -61.38 -1.31
CA THR A 97 -0.93 -62.26 -1.14
C THR A 97 -2.19 -61.44 -1.43
N GLY A 98 -2.84 -61.77 -2.54
CA GLY A 98 -4.06 -61.09 -2.97
C GLY A 98 -5.22 -61.37 -2.02
N LYS A 99 -5.87 -60.30 -1.57
CA LYS A 99 -7.28 -60.30 -1.17
C LYS A 99 -7.91 -58.96 -1.56
N THR A 100 -8.90 -59.03 -2.42
CA THR A 100 -9.80 -57.94 -2.84
C THR A 100 -10.81 -57.65 -1.74
N VAL A 101 -11.03 -56.36 -1.43
CA VAL A 101 -12.13 -55.87 -0.58
C VAL A 101 -13.01 -54.97 -1.46
N PRO A 102 -14.34 -55.13 -1.50
CA PRO A 102 -15.20 -54.32 -2.36
C PRO A 102 -15.45 -52.95 -1.70
N ILE A 103 -15.33 -51.88 -2.48
CA ILE A 103 -15.73 -50.53 -2.08
C ILE A 103 -17.19 -50.34 -2.50
N ARG A 104 -18.07 -50.04 -1.54
CA ARG A 104 -19.46 -49.62 -1.77
C ARG A 104 -19.46 -48.25 -2.46
N GLU A 105 -20.20 -48.14 -3.55
CA GLU A 105 -20.67 -46.87 -4.10
C GLU A 105 -21.57 -46.19 -3.08
N GLU A 106 -21.14 -45.02 -2.59
CA GLU A 106 -22.04 -44.05 -1.99
C GLU A 106 -21.97 -42.78 -2.84
N THR A 107 -23.01 -42.64 -3.66
CA THR A 107 -23.31 -41.48 -4.46
C THR A 107 -23.63 -40.31 -3.53
N ALA A 108 -22.65 -39.44 -3.27
CA ALA A 108 -22.89 -38.12 -2.72
C ALA A 108 -22.48 -37.08 -3.77
N MET A 109 -23.49 -36.47 -4.37
CA MET A 109 -23.39 -35.25 -5.17
C MET A 109 -22.65 -34.16 -4.37
N SER A 110 -21.37 -34.00 -4.64
CA SER A 110 -20.64 -32.76 -4.40
C SER A 110 -20.35 -32.16 -5.77
N GLN A 111 -21.31 -31.40 -6.30
CA GLN A 111 -21.02 -30.44 -7.36
C GLN A 111 -20.31 -29.25 -6.70
N ALA A 112 -19.03 -29.43 -6.39
CA ALA A 112 -18.09 -28.33 -6.30
C ALA A 112 -17.47 -28.17 -7.69
N THR A 113 -18.13 -27.38 -8.54
CA THR A 113 -17.57 -26.96 -9.83
C THR A 113 -17.48 -25.44 -9.86
N GLU A 114 -16.28 -24.95 -10.20
CA GLU A 114 -15.77 -23.56 -10.26
C GLU A 114 -15.57 -22.87 -8.90
N THR A 115 -14.34 -22.52 -8.48
CA THR A 115 -13.40 -21.64 -9.20
C THR A 115 -11.96 -22.15 -9.13
N GLU A 116 -11.32 -22.39 -10.27
CA GLU A 116 -9.88 -22.73 -10.35
C GLU A 116 -8.96 -21.57 -9.87
N HIS A 117 -9.51 -20.36 -9.73
CA HIS A 117 -8.84 -19.21 -9.13
C HIS A 117 -9.80 -18.37 -8.28
N PRO A 118 -9.43 -17.98 -7.04
CA PRO A 118 -10.23 -17.06 -6.25
C PRO A 118 -10.54 -15.77 -7.03
N PRO A 119 -11.72 -15.16 -6.86
CA PRO A 119 -12.03 -13.89 -7.52
C PRO A 119 -11.08 -12.79 -7.05
N VAL A 120 -10.90 -11.77 -7.89
CA VAL A 120 -10.24 -10.52 -7.48
C VAL A 120 -11.19 -9.80 -6.53
N LYS A 121 -10.69 -9.34 -5.39
CA LYS A 121 -11.42 -8.49 -4.44
C LYS A 121 -10.73 -7.14 -4.36
N VAL A 122 -11.51 -6.07 -4.22
CA VAL A 122 -11.02 -4.72 -3.94
C VAL A 122 -11.60 -4.25 -2.63
N TYR A 123 -10.75 -4.06 -1.63
CA TYR A 123 -11.12 -3.48 -0.34
C TYR A 123 -10.96 -1.97 -0.40
N TRP A 124 -12.04 -1.25 -0.12
CA TRP A 124 -12.11 0.20 -0.28
C TRP A 124 -12.97 0.86 0.80
N GLN A 125 -12.92 2.18 0.85
CA GLN A 125 -13.80 3.01 1.68
C GLN A 125 -14.27 4.24 0.89
N PRO A 126 -15.41 4.85 1.24
CA PRO A 126 -15.92 6.02 0.55
C PRO A 126 -14.98 7.22 0.58
N GLY A 127 -15.03 8.05 -0.46
CA GLY A 127 -14.25 9.29 -0.62
C GLY A 127 -12.73 9.08 -0.73
N CYS A 128 -12.28 7.85 -0.98
CA CYS A 128 -10.87 7.48 -1.09
C CYS A 128 -10.37 7.58 -2.55
N SER A 129 -9.56 8.60 -2.85
CA SER A 129 -9.02 8.85 -4.19
C SER A 129 -8.27 7.65 -4.79
N SER A 130 -7.39 7.01 -4.01
CA SER A 130 -6.67 5.82 -4.48
C SER A 130 -7.59 4.62 -4.69
N CYS A 131 -8.64 4.47 -3.87
CA CYS A 131 -9.57 3.37 -3.99
C CYS A 131 -10.40 3.49 -5.26
N LEU A 132 -10.92 4.69 -5.54
CA LEU A 132 -11.61 4.98 -6.79
C LEU A 132 -10.71 4.73 -8.00
N LYS A 133 -9.46 5.22 -7.97
CA LYS A 133 -8.53 5.00 -9.08
C LYS A 133 -8.23 3.52 -9.29
N THR A 134 -8.07 2.75 -8.21
CA THR A 134 -7.82 1.30 -8.27
C THR A 134 -8.99 0.56 -8.94
N LYS A 135 -10.23 0.90 -8.56
CA LYS A 135 -11.43 0.30 -9.19
C LYS A 135 -11.50 0.66 -10.67
N GLU A 136 -11.30 1.92 -11.04
CA GLU A 136 -11.30 2.34 -12.44
C GLU A 136 -10.18 1.67 -13.24
N PHE A 137 -8.98 1.54 -12.67
CA PHE A 137 -7.87 0.84 -13.30
C PHE A 137 -8.22 -0.61 -13.65
N LEU A 138 -8.88 -1.34 -12.74
CA LEU A 138 -9.32 -2.72 -13.01
C LEU A 138 -10.44 -2.76 -14.06
N MET A 139 -11.41 -1.84 -14.00
CA MET A 139 -12.50 -1.75 -14.99
C MET A 139 -11.98 -1.44 -16.40
N GLU A 140 -11.02 -0.51 -16.52
CA GLU A 140 -10.40 -0.13 -17.79
C GLU A 140 -9.65 -1.29 -18.46
N HIS A 141 -9.19 -2.27 -17.68
CA HIS A 141 -8.52 -3.47 -18.16
C HIS A 141 -9.45 -4.70 -18.22
N GLY A 142 -10.76 -4.50 -18.07
CA GLY A 142 -11.76 -5.58 -18.19
C GLY A 142 -11.67 -6.64 -17.08
N VAL A 143 -11.08 -6.31 -15.93
CA VAL A 143 -10.94 -7.25 -14.80
C VAL A 143 -12.18 -7.19 -13.92
N PRO A 144 -12.99 -8.27 -13.85
CA PRO A 144 -14.07 -8.35 -12.89
C PRO A 144 -13.52 -8.47 -11.46
N PHE A 145 -14.15 -7.79 -10.51
CA PHE A 145 -13.77 -7.87 -9.11
C PHE A 145 -14.99 -7.78 -8.18
N VAL A 146 -14.85 -8.34 -6.99
CA VAL A 146 -15.77 -8.15 -5.86
C VAL A 146 -15.39 -6.86 -5.16
N SER A 147 -16.33 -5.92 -5.09
CA SER A 147 -16.14 -4.63 -4.42
C SER A 147 -16.52 -4.73 -2.95
N VAL A 148 -15.58 -4.47 -2.05
CA VAL A 148 -15.75 -4.66 -0.60
C VAL A 148 -15.56 -3.34 0.13
N ASN A 149 -16.66 -2.71 0.55
CA ASN A 149 -16.63 -1.50 1.37
C ASN A 149 -16.34 -1.86 2.83
N VAL A 150 -15.10 -1.66 3.29
CA VAL A 150 -14.66 -2.08 4.64
C VAL A 150 -15.25 -1.25 5.78
N ILE A 151 -15.96 -0.16 5.48
CA ILE A 151 -16.69 0.62 6.49
C ILE A 151 -18.03 -0.03 6.82
N GLU A 152 -18.65 -0.72 5.86
CA GLU A 152 -20.00 -1.28 5.99
C GLU A 152 -20.01 -2.82 6.03
N ASP A 153 -18.96 -3.45 5.51
CA ASP A 153 -18.78 -4.90 5.50
C ASP A 153 -17.76 -5.33 6.57
N GLU A 154 -18.29 -5.76 7.72
CA GLU A 154 -17.48 -6.26 8.84
C GLU A 154 -16.69 -7.53 8.48
N GLU A 155 -17.22 -8.38 7.60
CA GLU A 155 -16.53 -9.60 7.19
C GLU A 155 -15.41 -9.26 6.20
N GLY A 156 -15.67 -8.37 5.26
CA GLY A 156 -14.66 -7.78 4.39
C GLY A 156 -13.51 -7.14 5.16
N PHE A 157 -13.80 -6.47 6.27
CA PHE A 157 -12.77 -5.95 7.17
C PHE A 157 -11.92 -7.08 7.81
N LYS A 158 -12.54 -8.14 8.33
CA LYS A 158 -11.82 -9.29 8.89
C LYS A 158 -10.95 -10.01 7.85
N GLU A 159 -11.41 -10.11 6.61
CA GLU A 159 -10.60 -10.67 5.51
C GLU A 159 -9.33 -9.84 5.29
N LEU A 160 -9.45 -8.51 5.29
CA LEU A 160 -8.30 -7.59 5.17
C LEU A 160 -7.31 -7.77 6.32
N GLU A 161 -7.82 -7.93 7.55
CA GLU A 161 -6.99 -8.19 8.73
C GLU A 161 -6.28 -9.54 8.67
N ALA A 162 -6.95 -10.57 8.15
CA ALA A 162 -6.35 -11.89 7.95
C ALA A 162 -5.20 -11.87 6.92
N LEU A 163 -5.18 -10.88 6.01
CA LEU A 163 -4.04 -10.61 5.13
C LEU A 163 -2.89 -9.88 5.84
N GLY A 164 -3.08 -9.48 7.10
CA GLY A 164 -2.13 -8.70 7.90
C GLY A 164 -2.10 -7.22 7.53
N VAL A 165 -3.14 -6.73 6.85
CA VAL A 165 -3.20 -5.36 6.33
C VAL A 165 -4.34 -4.60 7.01
N ARG A 166 -4.11 -3.32 7.29
CA ARG A 166 -5.10 -2.44 7.92
C ARG A 166 -5.15 -1.10 7.20
N LEU A 167 -5.18 -1.13 5.88
CA LEU A 167 -5.27 0.07 5.05
C LEU A 167 -5.98 -0.27 3.76
N VAL A 168 -6.48 0.75 3.09
CA VAL A 168 -7.12 0.65 1.78
C VAL A 168 -6.56 1.73 0.84
N PRO A 169 -6.56 1.51 -0.48
CA PRO A 169 -7.07 0.33 -1.18
C PRO A 169 -6.15 -0.88 -1.16
N ILE A 170 -6.75 -2.07 -1.08
CA ILE A 170 -6.06 -3.35 -1.28
C ILE A 170 -6.78 -4.15 -2.36
N VAL A 171 -6.02 -4.65 -3.33
CA VAL A 171 -6.49 -5.63 -4.31
C VAL A 171 -5.97 -6.99 -3.89
N ALA A 172 -6.84 -7.99 -3.80
CA ALA A 172 -6.46 -9.34 -3.40
C ALA A 172 -7.01 -10.40 -4.35
N ARG A 173 -6.27 -11.49 -4.50
CA ARG A 173 -6.69 -12.74 -5.14
C ARG A 173 -6.25 -13.89 -4.25
N GLY A 174 -7.17 -14.43 -3.45
CA GLY A 174 -6.84 -15.37 -2.39
C GLY A 174 -5.91 -14.72 -1.35
N LYS A 175 -4.73 -15.31 -1.13
CA LYS A 175 -3.71 -14.78 -0.18
C LYS A 175 -2.75 -13.76 -0.82
N MET A 176 -2.75 -13.63 -2.15
CA MET A 176 -1.93 -12.63 -2.83
C MET A 176 -2.64 -11.29 -2.77
N TRP A 177 -1.92 -10.23 -2.44
CA TRP A 177 -2.50 -8.90 -2.39
C TRP A 177 -1.47 -7.83 -2.79
N ALA A 178 -1.99 -6.69 -3.23
CA ALA A 178 -1.20 -5.51 -3.60
C ALA A 178 -1.86 -4.25 -3.05
N ASN A 179 -1.04 -3.25 -2.73
CA ASN A 179 -1.53 -1.92 -2.44
C ASN A 179 -2.05 -1.27 -3.72
N GLY A 180 -3.28 -0.77 -3.70
CA GLY A 180 -3.90 -0.15 -4.87
C GLY A 180 -3.18 1.12 -5.36
N ALA A 181 -2.26 1.69 -4.58
CA ALA A 181 -1.39 2.78 -5.02
C ALA A 181 -0.27 2.34 -5.99
N VAL A 182 -0.04 1.03 -6.18
CA VAL A 182 1.05 0.49 -7.01
C VAL A 182 0.46 -0.36 -8.13
N PHE A 183 0.10 0.26 -9.26
CA PHE A 183 -0.64 -0.39 -10.34
C PHE A 183 0.08 -1.58 -10.96
N ARG A 184 1.42 -1.56 -11.01
CA ARG A 184 2.21 -2.73 -11.44
C ARG A 184 1.93 -3.98 -10.59
N ASP A 185 1.72 -3.82 -9.28
CA ASP A 185 1.50 -4.95 -8.38
C ASP A 185 0.03 -5.34 -8.36
N VAL A 186 -0.88 -4.37 -8.52
CA VAL A 186 -2.30 -4.63 -8.78
C VAL A 186 -2.46 -5.49 -10.04
N ALA A 187 -1.81 -5.13 -11.14
CA ALA A 187 -1.85 -5.87 -12.40
C ALA A 187 -1.34 -7.32 -12.23
N LYS A 188 -0.23 -7.51 -11.50
CA LYS A 188 0.27 -8.86 -11.15
C LYS A 188 -0.75 -9.67 -10.35
N VAL A 189 -1.38 -9.09 -9.33
CA VAL A 189 -2.40 -9.78 -8.52
C VAL A 189 -3.65 -10.10 -9.36
N ALA A 190 -4.05 -9.18 -10.22
CA ALA A 190 -5.18 -9.32 -11.14
C ALA A 190 -4.86 -10.22 -12.36
N GLY A 191 -3.60 -10.54 -12.62
CA GLY A 191 -3.18 -11.45 -13.67
C GLY A 191 -3.27 -10.86 -15.08
N PHE A 192 -2.89 -9.59 -15.25
CA PHE A 192 -2.75 -8.96 -16.57
C PHE A 192 -1.43 -8.19 -16.68
N ASP A 193 -0.97 -8.01 -17.91
CA ASP A 193 0.26 -7.26 -18.20
C ASP A 193 0.00 -5.75 -18.15
N TYR A 194 0.91 -5.00 -17.52
CA TYR A 194 0.81 -3.54 -17.39
C TYR A 194 2.18 -2.89 -17.63
N ASP A 195 2.26 -2.13 -18.72
CA ASP A 195 3.49 -1.48 -19.19
C ASP A 195 3.76 -0.13 -18.50
N GLY A 196 2.89 0.29 -17.57
CA GLY A 196 2.95 1.62 -16.95
C GLY A 196 2.21 2.68 -17.76
N HIS A 197 2.22 3.91 -17.25
CA HIS A 197 1.71 5.08 -17.95
C HIS A 197 2.82 6.11 -18.12
N LYS A 198 2.63 7.00 -19.10
CA LYS A 198 3.54 8.13 -19.31
C LYS A 198 3.32 9.16 -18.21
N MET A 199 4.32 9.33 -17.35
CA MET A 199 4.34 10.37 -16.31
C MET A 199 4.77 11.71 -16.90
N LEU A 200 4.23 12.81 -16.38
CA LEU A 200 4.79 14.14 -16.62
C LEU A 200 6.21 14.24 -16.02
N SER A 201 7.03 15.16 -16.53
CA SER A 201 8.33 15.43 -15.94
C SER A 201 8.19 15.90 -14.48
N PRO A 202 9.24 15.76 -13.65
CA PRO A 202 9.20 16.28 -12.27
C PRO A 202 8.88 17.77 -12.18
N GLU A 203 9.33 18.58 -13.15
CA GLU A 203 9.05 20.02 -13.19
C GLU A 203 7.57 20.31 -13.45
N GLU A 204 6.99 19.67 -14.48
CA GLU A 204 5.55 19.76 -14.75
C GLU A 204 4.73 19.23 -13.57
N MET A 205 5.19 18.17 -12.91
CA MET A 205 4.50 17.62 -11.73
C MET A 205 4.52 18.59 -10.55
N LYS A 206 5.64 19.28 -10.31
CA LYS A 206 5.71 20.36 -9.32
C LYS A 206 4.72 21.48 -9.65
N ASP A 207 4.59 21.86 -10.92
CA ASP A 207 3.61 22.89 -11.33
C ASP A 207 2.18 22.43 -11.03
N LYS A 208 1.85 21.17 -11.30
CA LYS A 208 0.55 20.58 -10.91
C LYS A 208 0.32 20.62 -9.40
N VAL A 209 1.32 20.28 -8.58
CA VAL A 209 1.21 20.35 -7.12
C VAL A 209 0.93 21.78 -6.67
N LEU A 210 1.73 22.76 -7.10
CA LEU A 210 1.56 24.17 -6.70
C LEU A 210 0.19 24.72 -7.14
N GLN A 211 -0.23 24.42 -8.36
CA GLN A 211 -1.55 24.78 -8.88
C GLN A 211 -2.69 24.22 -8.00
N ASN A 212 -2.59 22.95 -7.59
CA ASN A 212 -3.58 22.30 -6.76
C ASN A 212 -3.63 22.89 -5.34
N LEU A 213 -2.49 23.23 -4.75
CA LEU A 213 -2.41 23.88 -3.43
C LEU A 213 -2.98 25.30 -3.48
N ASP A 214 -2.64 26.08 -4.51
CA ASP A 214 -3.18 27.43 -4.72
C ASP A 214 -4.71 27.39 -4.89
N ALA A 215 -5.24 26.41 -5.64
CA ALA A 215 -6.67 26.19 -5.81
C ALA A 215 -7.36 25.80 -4.50
N ALA A 216 -6.81 24.86 -3.74
CA ALA A 216 -7.35 24.45 -2.46
C ALA A 216 -7.45 25.62 -1.47
N GLY A 217 -6.45 26.50 -1.45
CA GLY A 217 -6.48 27.73 -0.64
C GLY A 217 -7.60 28.69 -1.07
N ARG A 218 -7.86 28.83 -2.38
CA ARG A 218 -9.02 29.62 -2.87
C ARG A 218 -10.36 29.02 -2.45
N TYR A 219 -10.49 27.69 -2.50
CA TYR A 219 -11.72 27.01 -2.14
C TYR A 219 -11.98 27.03 -0.63
N LEU A 220 -10.94 26.87 0.19
CA LEU A 220 -11.05 26.98 1.65
C LEU A 220 -11.63 28.34 2.09
N ARG A 221 -11.24 29.45 1.44
CA ARG A 221 -11.78 30.77 1.75
C ARG A 221 -13.31 30.85 1.61
N GLN A 222 -13.89 30.03 0.75
CA GLN A 222 -15.32 30.02 0.45
C GLN A 222 -16.13 29.14 1.41
N ILE A 223 -15.50 28.21 2.13
CA ILE A 223 -16.19 27.33 3.09
C ILE A 223 -16.54 28.14 4.34
N PRO A 224 -17.81 28.25 4.78
CA PRO A 224 -18.15 28.95 6.02
C PRO A 224 -17.51 28.30 7.25
N GLU A 225 -17.08 29.09 8.23
CA GLU A 225 -16.39 28.59 9.45
C GLU A 225 -17.23 27.51 10.16
N ASN A 226 -18.52 27.80 10.35
CA ASN A 226 -19.48 26.92 11.01
C ASN A 226 -19.87 25.68 10.21
N LYS A 227 -19.30 25.48 9.01
CA LYS A 227 -19.51 24.28 8.18
C LYS A 227 -18.27 23.41 8.07
N LEU A 228 -17.10 23.87 8.56
CA LEU A 228 -15.84 23.13 8.46
C LEU A 228 -15.93 21.73 9.07
N ASP A 229 -16.71 21.57 10.13
CA ASP A 229 -16.79 20.30 10.86
C ASP A 229 -17.98 19.43 10.44
N ASN A 230 -18.69 19.81 9.37
CA ASN A 230 -19.65 18.92 8.71
C ASN A 230 -18.94 17.71 8.10
N LEU A 231 -19.55 16.53 8.20
CA LEU A 231 -19.00 15.28 7.67
C LEU A 231 -19.40 15.05 6.22
N LEU A 232 -18.49 14.40 5.48
CA LEU A 232 -18.74 13.92 4.13
C LEU A 232 -19.73 12.74 4.13
N PRO A 233 -20.47 12.51 3.03
CA PRO A 233 -21.33 11.34 2.88
C PRO A 233 -20.54 10.03 2.99
N GLY A 234 -21.12 9.03 3.68
CA GLY A 234 -20.55 7.68 3.78
C GLY A 234 -19.17 7.58 4.43
N ARG A 235 -18.64 8.68 4.98
CA ARG A 235 -17.26 8.77 5.41
C ARG A 235 -17.09 9.60 6.68
N PRO A 236 -16.38 9.09 7.71
CA PRO A 236 -16.12 9.81 8.96
C PRO A 236 -15.01 10.87 8.78
N ARG A 237 -15.15 11.75 7.79
CA ARG A 237 -14.20 12.82 7.51
C ARG A 237 -14.93 14.14 7.35
N SER A 238 -14.50 15.16 8.09
CA SER A 238 -15.04 16.51 7.98
C SER A 238 -14.49 17.29 6.78
N TYR A 239 -15.15 18.39 6.42
CA TYR A 239 -14.64 19.30 5.38
C TYR A 239 -13.28 19.89 5.77
N ARG A 240 -13.09 20.22 7.05
CA ARG A 240 -11.81 20.65 7.64
C ARG A 240 -10.71 19.61 7.38
N GLN A 241 -11.00 18.34 7.67
CA GLN A 241 -10.06 17.25 7.48
C GLN A 241 -9.76 17.00 6.01
N LEU A 242 -10.76 17.12 5.11
CA LEU A 242 -10.54 17.03 3.68
C LEU A 242 -9.59 18.12 3.19
N VAL A 243 -9.82 19.37 3.56
CA VAL A 243 -8.97 20.50 3.16
C VAL A 243 -7.56 20.37 3.75
N TYR A 244 -7.45 20.05 5.04
CA TYR A 244 -6.15 19.78 5.68
C TYR A 244 -5.37 18.71 4.92
N HIS A 245 -6.03 17.62 4.55
CA HIS A 245 -5.41 16.51 3.85
C HIS A 245 -4.77 16.92 2.51
N VAL A 246 -5.41 17.83 1.76
CA VAL A 246 -4.87 18.35 0.50
C VAL A 246 -3.49 18.97 0.69
N PHE A 247 -3.32 19.81 1.72
CA PHE A 247 -2.04 20.42 2.05
C PHE A 247 -1.08 19.41 2.69
N ASN A 248 -1.57 18.55 3.58
CA ASN A 248 -0.76 17.55 4.29
C ASN A 248 -0.07 16.56 3.34
N ILE A 249 -0.68 16.21 2.20
CA ILE A 249 -0.04 15.34 1.20
C ILE A 249 1.30 15.94 0.71
N ALA A 250 1.31 17.24 0.42
CA ALA A 250 2.53 17.94 0.00
C ALA A 250 3.52 18.10 1.16
N ASP A 251 3.03 18.38 2.37
CA ASP A 251 3.87 18.51 3.55
C ASP A 251 4.60 17.20 3.91
N VAL A 252 3.91 16.06 3.86
CA VAL A 252 4.52 14.74 4.09
C VAL A 252 5.57 14.42 3.02
N PHE A 253 5.33 14.78 1.76
CA PHE A 253 6.33 14.68 0.70
C PHE A 253 7.57 15.53 1.03
N LEU A 254 7.39 16.79 1.44
CA LEU A 254 8.47 17.69 1.82
C LEU A 254 9.28 17.16 3.01
N ASN A 255 8.61 16.67 4.05
CA ASN A 255 9.26 16.05 5.21
C ASN A 255 10.13 14.85 4.79
N ARG A 256 9.67 14.06 3.80
CA ARG A 256 10.45 12.94 3.26
C ARG A 256 11.67 13.42 2.47
N VAL A 257 11.56 14.42 1.61
CA VAL A 257 12.69 14.85 0.75
C VAL A 257 13.68 15.77 1.45
N GLU A 258 13.25 16.56 2.44
CA GLU A 258 14.12 17.49 3.16
C GLU A 258 14.78 16.86 4.39
N HIS A 259 14.12 15.86 5.01
CA HIS A 259 14.55 15.34 6.32
C HIS A 259 14.64 13.80 6.38
N ASP A 260 14.46 13.10 5.25
CA ASP A 260 14.34 11.63 5.20
C ASP A 260 13.27 11.10 6.18
N ALA A 261 12.26 11.92 6.51
CA ALA A 261 11.24 11.57 7.48
C ALA A 261 10.43 10.34 7.00
N PRO A 262 9.98 9.47 7.91
CA PRO A 262 9.18 8.30 7.56
C PRO A 262 7.89 8.68 6.82
N TYR A 263 7.72 8.20 5.59
CA TYR A 263 6.49 8.36 4.80
C TYR A 263 5.52 7.22 5.15
N THR A 264 4.89 7.32 6.32
CA THR A 264 3.96 6.31 6.85
C THR A 264 2.52 6.56 6.41
N TYR A 265 1.66 5.55 6.60
CA TYR A 265 0.22 5.71 6.37
C TYR A 265 -0.38 6.75 7.33
N GLU A 266 0.10 6.75 8.57
CA GLU A 266 -0.32 7.59 9.69
C GLU A 266 0.04 9.05 9.44
N ALA A 267 1.19 9.33 8.81
CA ALA A 267 1.57 10.69 8.40
C ALA A 267 0.57 11.28 7.39
N LEU A 268 -0.05 10.43 6.56
CA LEU A 268 -1.06 10.81 5.58
C LEU A 268 -2.50 10.69 6.09
N LYS A 269 -2.73 10.29 7.34
CA LYS A 269 -4.08 10.33 7.90
C LYS A 269 -4.52 11.78 8.01
N SER A 270 -5.79 12.03 7.71
CA SER A 270 -6.39 13.37 7.79
C SER A 270 -6.80 13.73 9.22
N VAL A 271 -6.01 13.30 10.20
CA VAL A 271 -6.21 13.68 11.59
C VAL A 271 -5.47 14.99 11.82
N LEU A 272 -6.24 15.99 12.23
CA LEU A 272 -5.76 17.33 12.49
C LEU A 272 -4.84 17.35 13.73
N PRO A 273 -3.74 18.13 13.72
CA PRO A 273 -3.04 18.42 14.95
C PRO A 273 -3.91 19.32 15.85
N ASP A 274 -3.71 19.25 17.17
CA ASP A 274 -4.52 19.97 18.17
C ASP A 274 -4.49 21.51 17.99
N THR A 275 -3.49 22.02 17.29
CA THR A 275 -3.33 23.43 16.94
C THR A 275 -4.24 23.89 15.79
N MET A 276 -4.83 22.97 15.02
CA MET A 276 -5.58 23.28 13.80
C MET A 276 -7.08 23.46 14.07
N LYS A 277 -7.47 24.60 14.66
CA LYS A 277 -8.82 24.80 15.22
C LYS A 277 -9.73 25.70 14.39
N THR A 278 -9.15 26.62 13.62
CA THR A 278 -9.89 27.64 12.87
C THR A 278 -9.66 27.50 11.38
N LYS A 279 -10.50 28.13 10.55
CA LYS A 279 -10.19 28.29 9.13
C LYS A 279 -8.88 29.02 8.89
N GLN A 280 -8.55 30.01 9.72
CA GLN A 280 -7.32 30.77 9.58
C GLN A 280 -6.10 29.87 9.76
N ASP A 281 -6.12 28.97 10.75
CA ASP A 281 -5.04 27.99 10.95
C ASP A 281 -4.82 27.13 9.69
N LEU A 282 -5.91 26.68 9.04
CA LEU A 282 -5.84 25.92 7.79
C LEU A 282 -5.30 26.76 6.62
N LEU A 283 -5.71 28.03 6.52
CA LEU A 283 -5.23 28.95 5.49
C LEU A 283 -3.73 29.19 5.64
N ASP A 284 -3.27 29.42 6.88
CA ASP A 284 -1.88 29.67 7.20
C ASP A 284 -1.03 28.42 6.94
N TYR A 285 -1.51 27.24 7.34
CA TYR A 285 -0.87 25.96 7.04
C TYR A 285 -0.75 25.74 5.52
N GLY A 286 -1.85 25.92 4.78
CA GLY A 286 -1.83 25.75 3.33
C GLY A 286 -0.89 26.72 2.62
N ALA A 287 -0.87 27.98 3.04
CA ALA A 287 0.05 28.99 2.51
C ALA A 287 1.51 28.64 2.80
N ALA A 288 1.83 28.26 4.04
CA ALA A 288 3.18 27.87 4.45
C ALA A 288 3.66 26.60 3.70
N THR A 289 2.81 25.57 3.58
CA THR A 289 3.16 24.35 2.82
C THR A 289 3.41 24.67 1.35
N ARG A 290 2.58 25.51 0.73
CA ARG A 290 2.77 25.93 -0.67
C ARG A 290 4.07 26.69 -0.87
N GLU A 291 4.37 27.65 0.01
CA GLU A 291 5.62 28.42 -0.03
C GLU A 291 6.84 27.50 0.15
N ARG A 292 6.78 26.61 1.15
CA ARG A 292 7.82 25.60 1.42
C ARG A 292 8.05 24.69 0.21
N PHE A 293 6.98 24.25 -0.47
CA PHE A 293 7.10 23.42 -1.67
C PHE A 293 7.80 24.15 -2.82
N SER A 294 7.42 25.40 -3.06
CA SER A 294 8.05 26.26 -4.06
C SER A 294 9.53 26.51 -3.73
N ALA A 295 9.85 26.79 -2.47
CA ALA A 295 11.22 27.04 -2.03
C ALA A 295 12.09 25.77 -2.11
N TRP A 296 11.55 24.61 -1.73
CA TRP A 296 12.22 23.32 -1.89
C TRP A 296 12.57 23.06 -3.36
N TRP A 297 11.65 23.33 -4.29
CA TRP A 297 11.91 23.12 -5.71
C TRP A 297 13.11 23.92 -6.20
N GLU A 298 13.15 25.21 -5.88
CA GLU A 298 14.25 26.10 -6.30
C GLU A 298 15.58 25.76 -5.62
N ARG A 299 15.54 25.29 -4.37
CA ARG A 299 16.74 24.94 -3.60
C ARG A 299 17.35 23.60 -4.05
N ASP A 300 16.54 22.54 -4.02
CA ASP A 300 17.01 21.15 -4.18
C ASP A 300 16.22 20.37 -5.25
N GLY A 301 14.94 20.71 -5.46
CA GLY A 301 14.05 19.91 -6.31
C GLY A 301 14.53 19.79 -7.76
N ARG A 302 15.09 20.87 -8.33
CA ARG A 302 15.64 20.88 -9.70
C ARG A 302 16.76 19.85 -9.94
N THR A 303 17.55 19.55 -8.93
CA THR A 303 18.73 18.65 -9.01
C THR A 303 18.51 17.32 -8.29
N THR A 304 17.33 17.12 -7.69
CA THR A 304 16.95 15.90 -7.00
C THR A 304 16.95 14.70 -7.96
N ASP A 305 17.59 13.59 -7.55
CA ASP A 305 17.49 12.33 -8.28
C ASP A 305 16.09 11.72 -8.06
N PHE A 306 15.20 11.89 -9.04
CA PHE A 306 13.84 11.33 -8.96
C PHE A 306 13.77 9.82 -9.23
N LYS A 307 14.87 9.19 -9.66
CA LYS A 307 14.94 7.72 -9.85
C LYS A 307 15.28 6.99 -8.56
N GLN A 308 15.73 7.70 -7.53
CA GLN A 308 16.03 7.11 -6.23
C GLN A 308 14.79 6.46 -5.59
N PRO A 309 14.96 5.50 -4.66
CA PRO A 309 13.84 4.89 -3.96
C PRO A 309 13.01 5.91 -3.16
N GLY A 310 11.68 5.85 -3.30
CA GLY A 310 10.75 6.73 -2.61
C GLY A 310 10.69 6.51 -1.09
N LYS A 311 10.99 5.29 -0.60
CA LYS A 311 10.91 4.88 0.82
C LYS A 311 9.54 5.21 1.46
N VAL A 312 8.48 4.59 0.95
CA VAL A 312 7.08 4.86 1.35
C VAL A 312 6.38 3.59 1.84
N TYR A 313 5.32 3.75 2.64
CA TYR A 313 4.59 2.61 3.23
C TYR A 313 3.88 1.70 2.22
N TYR A 314 3.58 2.19 1.01
CA TYR A 314 2.68 1.52 0.06
C TYR A 314 3.38 0.67 -1.00
N GLY A 315 4.72 0.64 -1.01
CA GLY A 315 5.46 -0.28 -1.88
C GLY A 315 6.78 0.28 -2.40
N GLU A 316 7.42 -0.51 -3.27
CA GLU A 316 8.66 -0.14 -3.95
C GLU A 316 8.33 0.74 -5.17
N VAL A 317 8.57 2.04 -5.00
CA VAL A 317 8.37 3.07 -6.03
C VAL A 317 9.57 4.02 -6.06
N THR A 318 9.76 4.68 -7.19
CA THR A 318 10.72 5.78 -7.35
C THR A 318 10.20 7.06 -6.69
N LEU A 319 11.10 8.00 -6.37
CA LEU A 319 10.69 9.31 -5.86
C LEU A 319 9.83 10.09 -6.89
N HIS A 320 10.03 9.88 -8.20
CA HIS A 320 9.17 10.43 -9.25
C HIS A 320 7.72 9.97 -9.08
N GLU A 321 7.50 8.68 -8.84
CA GLU A 321 6.16 8.12 -8.60
C GLU A 321 5.53 8.67 -7.31
N VAL A 322 6.34 8.92 -6.27
CA VAL A 322 5.84 9.59 -5.06
C VAL A 322 5.42 11.03 -5.38
N LEU A 323 6.22 11.78 -6.14
CA LEU A 323 5.87 13.15 -6.55
C LEU A 323 4.63 13.18 -7.44
N GLU A 324 4.50 12.22 -8.37
CA GLU A 324 3.29 12.07 -9.17
C GLU A 324 2.08 11.80 -8.28
N ARG A 325 2.21 10.87 -7.33
CA ARG A 325 1.16 10.58 -6.36
C ARG A 325 0.78 11.82 -5.57
N THR A 326 1.74 12.62 -5.11
CA THR A 326 1.47 13.91 -4.47
C THR A 326 0.61 14.80 -5.37
N GLY A 327 0.99 14.96 -6.65
CA GLY A 327 0.25 15.78 -7.62
C GLY A 327 -1.19 15.34 -7.83
N TRP A 328 -1.42 14.09 -8.24
CA TRP A 328 -2.77 13.63 -8.59
C TRP A 328 -3.66 13.38 -7.37
N HIS A 329 -3.10 12.97 -6.23
CA HIS A 329 -3.87 12.74 -5.00
C HIS A 329 -4.36 14.07 -4.40
N THR A 330 -3.51 15.10 -4.38
CA THR A 330 -3.89 16.47 -4.03
C THR A 330 -4.94 16.98 -5.03
N GLY A 331 -4.72 16.80 -6.34
CA GLY A 331 -5.67 17.22 -7.38
C GLY A 331 -7.06 16.58 -7.26
N GLN A 332 -7.15 15.27 -7.01
CA GLN A 332 -8.43 14.59 -6.83
C GLN A 332 -9.19 15.08 -5.60
N HIS A 333 -8.50 15.30 -4.47
CA HIS A 333 -9.15 15.87 -3.30
C HIS A 333 -9.57 17.33 -3.50
N THR A 334 -8.84 18.09 -4.31
CA THR A 334 -9.28 19.41 -4.77
C THR A 334 -10.58 19.32 -5.61
N ARG A 335 -10.73 18.31 -6.48
CA ARG A 335 -12.02 18.04 -7.18
C ARG A 335 -13.14 17.69 -6.20
N GLN A 336 -12.86 16.94 -5.14
CA GLN A 336 -13.85 16.66 -4.09
C GLN A 336 -14.27 17.91 -3.32
N ILE A 337 -13.36 18.87 -3.09
CA ILE A 337 -13.71 20.16 -2.48
C ILE A 337 -14.63 20.97 -3.41
N ILE A 338 -14.34 21.00 -4.72
CA ILE A 338 -15.21 21.62 -5.75
C ILE A 338 -16.62 21.02 -5.69
N LEU A 339 -16.71 19.69 -5.67
CA LEU A 339 -17.98 18.97 -5.57
C LEU A 339 -18.72 19.29 -4.26
N MET A 340 -18.01 19.31 -3.13
CA MET A 340 -18.58 19.66 -1.83
C MET A 340 -19.14 21.09 -1.81
N LEU A 341 -18.41 22.06 -2.37
CA LEU A 341 -18.86 23.45 -2.47
C LEU A 341 -20.17 23.55 -3.24
N ARG A 342 -20.27 22.90 -4.40
CA ARG A 342 -21.47 22.92 -5.25
C ARG A 342 -22.64 22.18 -4.61
N GLU A 343 -22.46 20.90 -4.30
CA GLU A 343 -23.58 20.01 -3.98
C GLU A 343 -24.00 20.07 -2.50
N LYS A 344 -23.11 20.49 -1.59
CA LYS A 344 -23.43 20.54 -0.15
C LYS A 344 -23.55 21.95 0.40
N LEU A 345 -22.90 22.93 -0.23
CA LEU A 345 -22.95 24.31 0.22
C LEU A 345 -23.66 25.25 -0.76
N GLY A 346 -23.96 24.81 -1.99
CA GLY A 346 -24.59 25.65 -3.00
C GLY A 346 -23.69 26.81 -3.46
N ILE A 347 -22.37 26.64 -3.39
CA ILE A 347 -21.36 27.65 -3.69
C ILE A 347 -20.65 27.27 -4.99
N GLU A 348 -20.66 28.17 -5.98
CA GLU A 348 -19.81 28.02 -7.16
C GLU A 348 -18.36 28.41 -6.81
N PRO A 349 -17.36 27.52 -7.00
CA PRO A 349 -16.00 27.81 -6.59
C PRO A 349 -15.35 28.92 -7.43
N ASP A 350 -14.67 29.89 -6.79
CA ASP A 350 -13.82 30.88 -7.49
C ASP A 350 -12.75 30.22 -8.36
N ARG A 351 -12.88 30.36 -9.69
CA ARG A 351 -11.97 29.81 -10.71
C ARG A 351 -11.73 28.33 -10.46
N PRO A 352 -12.75 27.49 -10.70
CA PRO A 352 -12.67 26.05 -10.46
C PRO A 352 -11.64 25.45 -11.42
N LEU A 353 -10.83 24.51 -10.93
CA LEU A 353 -9.98 23.69 -11.80
C LEU A 353 -10.87 22.86 -12.72
N THR A 354 -10.40 22.65 -13.94
CA THR A 354 -11.07 21.93 -15.02
C THR A 354 -10.28 20.68 -15.41
N ASP A 355 -10.84 19.83 -16.27
CA ASP A 355 -10.13 18.63 -16.74
C ASP A 355 -8.81 18.96 -17.46
N ALA A 356 -8.72 20.13 -18.11
CA ALA A 356 -7.48 20.60 -18.74
C ALA A 356 -6.36 20.83 -17.71
N ASP A 357 -6.72 21.31 -16.51
CA ASP A 357 -5.78 21.53 -15.42
C ASP A 357 -5.20 20.22 -14.87
N PHE A 358 -5.91 19.11 -15.05
CA PHE A 358 -5.50 17.78 -14.61
C PHE A 358 -4.84 16.93 -15.71
N ALA A 359 -4.73 17.46 -16.93
CA ALA A 359 -4.15 16.74 -18.06
C ALA A 359 -2.76 16.17 -17.72
N GLY A 360 -2.56 14.89 -18.05
CA GLY A 360 -1.32 14.15 -17.79
C GLY A 360 -1.21 13.52 -16.39
N LEU A 361 -2.12 13.83 -15.47
CA LEU A 361 -2.19 13.16 -14.17
C LEU A 361 -3.04 11.89 -14.26
N PRO A 362 -2.67 10.79 -13.57
CA PRO A 362 -3.47 9.56 -13.53
C PRO A 362 -4.66 9.69 -12.56
N ILE A 363 -5.43 10.77 -12.66
CA ILE A 363 -6.60 11.05 -11.82
C ILE A 363 -7.78 10.14 -12.24
N PRO A 364 -8.64 9.71 -11.30
CA PRO A 364 -9.88 9.03 -11.64
C PRO A 364 -10.81 9.85 -12.55
N LYS A 365 -11.58 9.18 -13.40
CA LYS A 365 -12.66 9.82 -14.19
C LYS A 365 -13.69 10.41 -13.24
N ASN A 366 -14.16 9.63 -12.27
CA ASN A 366 -15.16 10.08 -11.30
C ASN A 366 -14.51 10.93 -10.19
N VAL A 367 -15.28 11.87 -9.62
CA VAL A 367 -14.83 12.69 -8.46
C VAL A 367 -15.08 11.96 -7.14
N TRP A 368 -16.22 11.27 -7.07
CA TRP A 368 -16.68 10.50 -5.92
C TRP A 368 -16.84 9.02 -6.27
N ASP A 369 -17.17 8.21 -5.27
CA ASP A 369 -17.33 6.76 -5.43
C ASP A 369 -18.32 6.41 -6.54
N ASN A 370 -18.03 5.36 -7.31
CA ASN A 370 -18.90 4.84 -8.37
C ASN A 370 -20.03 3.93 -7.86
N GLU A 371 -20.09 3.70 -6.56
CA GLU A 371 -21.06 2.81 -5.90
C GLU A 371 -21.92 3.54 -4.85
N ARG A 372 -21.60 4.80 -4.56
CA ARG A 372 -22.32 5.64 -3.60
C ARG A 372 -22.54 7.02 -4.17
N SER A 373 -23.71 7.60 -3.91
CA SER A 373 -23.99 8.95 -4.38
C SER A 373 -23.38 9.98 -3.45
N PHE A 374 -22.82 11.05 -4.02
CA PHE A 374 -22.44 12.20 -3.22
C PHE A 374 -23.66 12.93 -2.65
N ASP A 375 -24.86 12.71 -3.18
CA ASP A 375 -26.12 13.31 -2.69
C ASP A 375 -26.61 12.69 -1.38
N GLU A 376 -26.03 11.55 -0.97
CA GLU A 376 -26.33 10.92 0.31
C GLU A 376 -26.16 11.87 1.50
N ALA A 377 -26.85 11.54 2.60
CA ALA A 377 -26.71 12.25 3.85
C ALA A 377 -25.27 12.17 4.39
N ALA A 378 -24.89 13.16 5.18
CA ALA A 378 -23.62 13.16 5.89
C ALA A 378 -23.49 11.89 6.76
N PHE A 379 -22.26 11.41 6.92
CA PHE A 379 -21.98 10.26 7.76
C PHE A 379 -22.53 10.42 9.18
N THR A 380 -23.24 9.40 9.67
CA THR A 380 -23.83 9.39 11.02
C THR A 380 -22.87 8.76 12.02
N GLY A 381 -21.95 9.56 12.56
CA GLY A 381 -21.00 9.13 13.59
C GLY A 381 -19.96 10.21 13.89
N PRO A 382 -18.99 9.95 14.80
CA PRO A 382 -17.91 10.89 15.04
C PRO A 382 -16.96 10.96 13.83
N ALA A 383 -16.33 12.12 13.64
CA ALA A 383 -15.19 12.25 12.74
C ALA A 383 -14.05 11.32 13.18
N GLU A 384 -13.20 10.87 12.26
CA GLU A 384 -11.97 10.16 12.61
C GLU A 384 -11.06 11.08 13.44
N THR A 385 -10.69 10.68 14.65
CA THR A 385 -9.74 11.40 15.52
C THR A 385 -8.47 10.58 15.71
N ARG A 386 -7.41 11.22 16.24
CA ARG A 386 -6.26 10.49 16.79
C ARG A 386 -6.79 9.64 17.96
N ALA A 387 -6.25 8.44 18.13
CA ALA A 387 -6.50 7.71 19.37
C ALA A 387 -6.02 8.58 20.53
N ALA A 388 -6.81 8.70 21.60
CA ALA A 388 -6.25 9.16 22.86
C ALA A 388 -5.15 8.15 23.25
N GLU A 389 -3.93 8.64 23.45
CA GLU A 389 -2.79 7.81 23.86
C GLU A 389 -3.03 7.12 25.21
#